data_AF-A0A0A7LC30-F1
#
_entry.id   AF-A0A0A7LC30-F1
#
_cell.length_a   1.000
_cell.length_b   1.000
_cell.length_c   1.000
_cell.angle_alpha   90.00
_cell.angle_beta   90.00
_cell.angle_gamma   90.00
#
_symmetry.space_group_name_H-M   'P 1'
#
loop_
_entity.id
_entity.type
_entity.pdbx_description
1 polymer ?
#
loop_
_entity_poly.entity_id
_entity_poly.type
_entity_poly.pdbx_seq_one_letter_code
_entity_poly.pdbx_strand_id
1 'polypeptide(L)'
;MTVQSDDYMYLDGKKHTLIDVEKGKQIIDCEPSLKPKIWGLTSDCWRGYTADYSVVDGILFGKHREYPEEIEEDGSLKSPGIMIPFTGSCIIACGGDFWSSDFFESYLHFDEALELYFERGVLKEKLRLNSETPLKYEYDSRTYKWRYRGDNDEYGE
;
A
#
# COMPACT_ATOMS: atom_id res chain seq x y z
N MET A 1 11.33 -2.14 -19.05
CA MET A 1 10.00 -1.87 -18.49
C MET A 1 10.03 -2.48 -17.11
N THR A 2 9.88 -1.68 -16.06
CA THR A 2 9.69 -2.19 -14.69
C THR A 2 8.33 -2.87 -14.68
N VAL A 3 8.32 -4.13 -14.26
CA VAL A 3 7.10 -4.92 -14.12
C VAL A 3 6.50 -4.59 -12.74
N GLN A 4 5.19 -4.74 -12.64
CA GLN A 4 4.33 -4.07 -11.67
C GLN A 4 4.49 -4.59 -10.25
N SER A 5 4.19 -3.75 -9.27
CA SER A 5 3.94 -4.23 -7.90
C SER A 5 2.51 -4.78 -7.82
N ASP A 6 2.37 -6.11 -7.83
CA ASP A 6 1.09 -6.81 -7.66
C ASP A 6 0.56 -6.77 -6.22
N ASP A 7 0.97 -5.82 -5.39
CA ASP A 7 0.59 -5.79 -3.98
C ASP A 7 -0.92 -5.60 -3.80
N TYR A 8 -1.46 -6.33 -2.82
CA TYR A 8 -2.88 -6.27 -2.52
C TYR A 8 -3.12 -5.81 -1.09
N MET A 9 -4.23 -5.11 -0.88
CA MET A 9 -4.73 -4.80 0.44
C MET A 9 -6.15 -5.33 0.61
N TYR A 10 -6.38 -6.08 1.69
CA TYR A 10 -7.69 -6.51 2.13
C TYR A 10 -8.23 -5.51 3.15
N LEU A 11 -9.34 -4.85 2.81
CA LEU A 11 -10.03 -3.91 3.68
C LEU A 11 -11.52 -4.28 3.69
N ASP A 12 -12.11 -4.42 4.88
CA ASP A 12 -13.52 -4.79 5.05
C ASP A 12 -13.92 -6.08 4.28
N GLY A 13 -13.00 -7.05 4.21
CA GLY A 13 -13.20 -8.31 3.48
C GLY A 13 -13.07 -8.21 1.95
N LYS A 14 -12.75 -7.03 1.42
CA LYS A 14 -12.62 -6.77 -0.03
C LYS A 14 -11.15 -6.63 -0.42
N LYS A 15 -10.78 -7.30 -1.52
CA LYS A 15 -9.43 -7.22 -2.11
C LYS A 15 -9.31 -5.96 -2.98
N HIS A 16 -8.25 -5.21 -2.75
CA HIS A 16 -7.89 -4.02 -3.53
C HIS A 16 -6.47 -4.14 -4.02
N THR A 17 -6.18 -3.58 -5.19
CA THR A 17 -4.83 -3.32 -5.67
C THR A 17 -4.25 -2.16 -4.88
N LEU A 18 -3.05 -2.33 -4.34
CA LEU A 18 -2.27 -1.22 -3.80
C LEU A 18 -1.69 -0.43 -4.98
N ILE A 19 -2.06 0.83 -5.10
CA ILE A 19 -1.53 1.71 -6.14
C ILE A 19 -0.10 2.11 -5.74
N ASP A 20 0.90 1.75 -6.56
CA ASP A 20 2.32 1.96 -6.32
C ASP A 20 2.79 3.22 -7.07
N VAL A 21 3.08 4.31 -6.37
CA VAL A 21 3.43 5.58 -7.02
C VAL A 21 4.94 5.64 -7.35
N GLU A 22 5.33 5.59 -8.63
CA GLU A 22 6.74 5.77 -9.07
C GLU A 22 7.07 7.26 -9.32
N LYS A 23 8.25 7.83 -8.96
CA LYS A 23 9.62 7.27 -8.82
C LYS A 23 10.32 7.70 -7.51
N GLY A 24 10.87 6.70 -6.80
CA GLY A 24 11.40 6.80 -5.42
C GLY A 24 10.65 5.93 -4.39
N LYS A 25 9.54 5.32 -4.85
CA LYS A 25 8.66 4.28 -4.29
C LYS A 25 8.93 3.87 -2.84
N GLN A 26 8.04 4.27 -1.93
CA GLN A 26 7.71 3.60 -0.66
C GLN A 26 6.28 4.00 -0.23
N ILE A 27 5.26 3.16 -0.48
CA ILE A 27 3.92 3.38 0.12
C ILE A 27 3.73 2.55 1.38
N ILE A 28 4.25 1.32 1.41
CA ILE A 28 4.43 0.55 2.64
C ILE A 28 5.75 -0.18 2.46
N ASP A 29 6.84 0.55 2.59
CA ASP A 29 8.15 0.00 2.36
C ASP A 29 9.02 0.25 3.59
N CYS A 30 9.92 -0.69 3.84
CA CYS A 30 10.65 -0.91 5.10
C CYS A 30 9.85 -1.48 6.29
N GLU A 31 9.13 -2.60 6.13
CA GLU A 31 9.08 -3.55 7.25
C GLU A 31 10.16 -4.63 7.02
N PRO A 32 11.34 -4.52 7.66
CA PRO A 32 12.45 -5.46 7.46
C PRO A 32 12.05 -6.92 7.68
N SER A 33 11.05 -7.17 8.52
CA SER A 33 10.57 -8.54 8.76
C SER A 33 9.77 -9.13 7.61
N LEU A 34 9.31 -8.34 6.63
CA LEU A 34 8.78 -8.86 5.35
C LEU A 34 9.88 -9.18 4.33
N LYS A 35 11.12 -8.71 4.53
CA LYS A 35 12.18 -8.93 3.53
C LYS A 35 12.56 -10.41 3.45
N PRO A 36 12.63 -11.00 2.25
CA PRO A 36 13.06 -12.38 2.10
C PRO A 36 14.49 -12.55 2.61
N LYS A 37 14.72 -13.62 3.40
CA LYS A 37 16.04 -13.95 3.95
C LYS A 37 17.00 -14.49 2.90
N ILE A 38 16.49 -14.93 1.75
CA ILE A 38 17.26 -15.53 0.67
C ILE A 38 17.38 -14.52 -0.47
N TRP A 39 18.62 -14.15 -0.79
CA TRP A 39 18.92 -13.34 -1.96
C TRP A 39 18.85 -14.22 -3.21
N GLY A 40 17.87 -13.97 -4.09
CA GLY A 40 17.74 -14.72 -5.35
C GLY A 40 16.32 -14.86 -5.88
N LEU A 41 15.30 -14.54 -5.08
CA LEU A 41 13.93 -14.39 -5.56
C LEU A 41 13.79 -12.97 -6.11
N THR A 42 13.89 -12.83 -7.42
CA THR A 42 13.53 -11.58 -8.09
C THR A 42 12.02 -11.55 -8.17
N SER A 43 11.35 -10.97 -7.17
CA SER A 43 10.00 -10.49 -7.45
C SER A 43 10.11 -9.32 -8.41
N ASP A 44 9.13 -9.17 -9.29
CA ASP A 44 9.07 -8.09 -10.25
C ASP A 44 8.85 -6.70 -9.60
N CYS A 45 8.72 -6.62 -8.27
CA CYS A 45 8.63 -5.36 -7.52
C CYS A 45 10.03 -4.81 -7.19
N TRP A 46 10.17 -3.47 -7.16
CA TRP A 46 11.41 -2.80 -6.76
C TRP A 46 11.94 -3.23 -5.38
N ARG A 47 11.05 -3.64 -4.46
CA ARG A 47 11.40 -4.12 -3.12
C ARG A 47 12.06 -5.50 -3.10
N GLY A 48 12.01 -6.25 -4.21
CA GLY A 48 12.46 -7.64 -4.30
C GLY A 48 11.51 -8.63 -3.63
N TYR A 49 10.30 -8.20 -3.26
CA TYR A 49 9.18 -9.07 -2.87
C TYR A 49 7.82 -8.45 -3.21
N THR A 50 6.78 -9.28 -3.28
CA THR A 50 5.38 -8.84 -3.28
C THR A 50 4.75 -9.16 -1.94
N ALA A 51 3.82 -8.31 -1.51
CA ALA A 51 3.13 -8.45 -0.24
C ALA A 51 1.61 -8.34 -0.38
N ASP A 52 0.93 -9.05 0.51
CA ASP A 52 -0.47 -8.81 0.79
C ASP A 52 -0.57 -8.12 2.15
N TYR A 53 -1.40 -7.08 2.22
CA TYR A 53 -1.70 -6.36 3.44
C TYR A 53 -3.15 -6.59 3.83
N SER A 54 -3.46 -6.49 5.11
CA SER A 54 -4.84 -6.52 5.59
C SER A 54 -5.03 -5.54 6.73
N VAL A 55 -6.19 -4.88 6.76
CA VAL A 55 -6.61 -4.07 7.90
C VAL A 55 -7.62 -4.86 8.71
N VAL A 56 -7.25 -5.26 9.93
CA VAL A 56 -8.11 -6.01 10.86
C VAL A 56 -8.26 -5.20 12.13
N ASP A 57 -9.50 -4.90 12.52
CA ASP A 57 -9.81 -4.05 13.68
C ASP A 57 -9.06 -2.70 13.67
N GLY A 58 -8.88 -2.14 12.46
CA GLY A 58 -8.15 -0.89 12.25
C GLY A 58 -6.62 -1.01 12.33
N ILE A 59 -6.07 -2.21 12.41
CA ILE A 59 -4.62 -2.46 12.47
C ILE A 59 -4.12 -3.02 11.14
N LEU A 60 -3.02 -2.47 10.64
CA LEU A 60 -2.35 -2.90 9.41
C LEU A 60 -1.44 -4.09 9.70
N PHE A 61 -1.69 -5.16 8.96
CA PHE A 61 -0.83 -6.33 8.90
C PHE A 61 -0.32 -6.54 7.47
N GLY A 62 0.82 -7.20 7.34
CA GLY A 62 1.41 -7.56 6.06
C GLY A 62 1.97 -8.97 6.07
N LYS A 63 1.97 -9.62 4.91
CA LYS A 63 2.60 -10.91 4.66
C LYS A 63 3.32 -10.89 3.32
N HIS A 64 4.44 -11.59 3.25
CA HIS A 64 5.17 -11.80 2.00
C HIS A 64 4.49 -12.89 1.17
N ARG A 65 4.23 -12.64 -0.11
CA ARG A 65 3.38 -13.52 -0.93
C ARG A 65 4.03 -14.85 -1.33
N GLU A 66 5.35 -14.89 -1.51
CA GLU A 66 6.04 -16.11 -1.99
C GLU A 66 6.30 -17.17 -0.90
N TYR A 67 5.69 -17.06 0.29
CA TYR A 67 5.71 -18.14 1.28
C TYR A 67 4.40 -18.94 1.21
N PRO A 68 4.35 -20.06 0.44
CA PRO A 68 3.14 -20.86 0.23
C PRO A 68 2.64 -21.63 1.48
N GLU A 69 3.29 -21.52 2.63
CA GLU A 69 3.03 -22.38 3.80
C GLU A 69 1.95 -21.87 4.77
N GLU A 70 1.22 -20.80 4.42
CA GLU A 70 0.29 -20.12 5.34
C GLU A 70 -1.20 -20.12 4.92
N ILE A 71 -1.58 -20.92 3.93
CA ILE A 71 -3.00 -21.14 3.60
C ILE A 71 -3.43 -22.46 4.26
N GLU A 72 -4.39 -22.38 5.17
CA GLU A 72 -5.00 -23.56 5.81
C GLU A 72 -5.80 -24.38 4.78
N GLU A 73 -6.07 -25.65 5.09
CA GLU A 73 -6.82 -26.55 4.18
C GLU A 73 -8.24 -26.03 3.82
N ASP A 74 -8.79 -25.12 4.63
CA ASP A 74 -10.09 -24.47 4.43
C ASP A 74 -10.02 -23.16 3.62
N GLY A 75 -8.83 -22.77 3.16
CA GLY A 75 -8.59 -21.53 2.42
C GLY A 75 -8.51 -20.28 3.30
N SER A 76 -8.56 -20.43 4.62
CA SER A 76 -8.29 -19.33 5.57
C SER A 76 -6.78 -19.08 5.71
N LEU A 77 -6.44 -17.87 6.14
CA LEU A 77 -5.06 -17.50 6.40
C LEU A 77 -4.63 -17.98 7.79
N LYS A 78 -3.50 -18.68 7.86
CA LYS A 78 -2.91 -19.23 9.09
C LYS A 78 -2.50 -18.16 10.10
N SER A 79 -2.21 -16.95 9.63
CA SER A 79 -2.04 -15.75 10.45
C SER A 79 -2.46 -14.50 9.68
N PRO A 80 -2.87 -13.40 10.35
CA PRO A 80 -3.12 -12.12 9.69
C PRO A 80 -1.85 -11.50 9.06
N GLY A 81 -0.68 -12.13 9.21
CA GLY A 81 0.63 -11.57 8.92
C GLY A 81 1.23 -10.87 10.14
N ILE A 82 2.29 -10.12 9.91
CA ILE A 82 2.95 -9.32 10.95
C ILE A 82 2.38 -7.90 10.99
N MET A 83 2.27 -7.33 12.20
CA MET A 83 1.85 -5.93 12.34
C MET A 83 2.89 -5.02 11.69
N ILE A 84 2.43 -4.12 10.82
CA ILE A 84 3.28 -3.19 10.10
C ILE A 84 3.19 -1.83 10.78
N PRO A 85 4.25 -1.32 11.44
CA PRO A 85 4.25 -0.04 12.13
C PRO A 85 4.38 1.15 11.16
N PHE A 86 3.60 1.14 10.08
CA PHE A 86 3.62 2.13 9.01
C PHE A 86 2.93 3.43 9.45
N THR A 87 3.57 4.56 9.15
CA THR A 87 2.97 5.89 9.25
C THR A 87 3.03 6.57 7.90
N GLY A 88 1.88 6.92 7.36
CA GLY A 88 1.75 7.55 6.05
C GLY A 88 0.44 7.16 5.36
N SER A 89 0.29 7.67 4.15
CA SER A 89 -0.87 7.35 3.32
C SER A 89 -0.55 6.26 2.29
N CYS A 90 -1.54 5.44 2.00
CA CYS A 90 -1.54 4.57 0.83
C CYS A 90 -2.83 4.73 0.03
N ILE A 91 -2.76 4.35 -1.25
CA ILE A 91 -3.93 4.35 -2.12
C ILE A 91 -4.23 2.91 -2.48
N ILE A 92 -5.49 2.55 -2.32
CA ILE A 92 -6.00 1.23 -2.70
C ILE A 92 -7.16 1.42 -3.67
N ALA A 93 -7.26 0.55 -4.67
CA ALA A 93 -8.27 0.65 -5.70
C ALA A 93 -8.83 -0.72 -6.10
N CYS A 94 -10.08 -0.78 -6.54
CA CYS A 94 -10.72 -2.02 -6.96
C CYS A 94 -11.88 -1.77 -7.94
N GLY A 95 -12.17 -2.80 -8.76
CA GLY A 95 -13.10 -2.69 -9.89
C GLY A 95 -12.49 -1.84 -11.01
N GLY A 96 -12.46 -2.32 -12.24
CA GLY A 96 -11.84 -1.62 -13.37
C GLY A 96 -10.86 -2.49 -14.16
N ASP A 97 -10.61 -2.12 -15.41
CA ASP A 97 -9.78 -2.86 -16.38
C ASP A 97 -8.35 -2.28 -16.49
N PHE A 98 -7.94 -1.46 -15.52
CA PHE A 98 -6.64 -0.81 -15.57
C PHE A 98 -5.54 -1.69 -15.00
N TRP A 99 -4.62 -2.05 -15.88
CA TRP A 99 -3.61 -3.06 -15.63
C TRP A 99 -2.37 -2.54 -14.91
N SER A 100 -2.26 -1.24 -14.58
CA SER A 100 -1.03 -0.65 -14.04
C SER A 100 -1.27 0.07 -12.72
N SER A 101 -0.57 -0.34 -11.66
CA SER A 101 -0.55 0.35 -10.37
C SER A 101 0.57 1.37 -10.24
N ASP A 102 1.54 1.39 -11.18
CA ASP A 102 2.81 2.16 -11.09
C ASP A 102 2.68 3.69 -11.17
N PHE A 103 1.52 4.18 -11.59
CA PHE A 103 1.25 5.61 -11.74
C PHE A 103 0.24 6.06 -10.72
N PHE A 104 0.48 7.23 -10.16
CA PHE A 104 -0.44 7.84 -9.22
C PHE A 104 -1.85 7.96 -9.82
N GLU A 105 -1.97 8.39 -11.06
CA GLU A 105 -3.24 8.61 -11.74
C GLU A 105 -4.02 7.32 -12.02
N SER A 106 -3.41 6.15 -11.82
CA SER A 106 -4.04 4.85 -12.08
C SER A 106 -5.35 4.66 -11.31
N TYR A 107 -5.47 5.20 -10.10
CA TYR A 107 -6.67 5.06 -9.28
C TYR A 107 -7.93 5.64 -9.96
N LEU A 108 -7.77 6.60 -10.89
CA LEU A 108 -8.89 7.20 -11.63
C LEU A 108 -9.54 6.23 -12.63
N HIS A 109 -8.88 5.12 -12.93
CA HIS A 109 -9.37 4.10 -13.84
C HIS A 109 -10.03 2.91 -13.12
N PHE A 110 -10.18 3.01 -11.79
CA PHE A 110 -10.90 2.04 -10.99
C PHE A 110 -12.29 2.57 -10.59
N ASP A 111 -13.25 1.67 -10.41
CA ASP A 111 -14.62 1.97 -9.97
C ASP A 111 -14.64 2.56 -8.54
N GLU A 112 -13.69 2.11 -7.71
CA GLU A 112 -13.50 2.59 -6.35
C GLU A 112 -12.02 2.74 -6.05
N ALA A 113 -11.67 3.88 -5.47
CA ALA A 113 -10.35 4.16 -4.93
C ALA A 113 -10.47 4.82 -3.56
N LEU A 114 -9.54 4.51 -2.68
CA LEU A 114 -9.48 5.03 -1.32
C LEU A 114 -8.05 5.48 -1.01
N GLU A 115 -7.93 6.61 -0.31
CA GLU A 115 -6.73 6.99 0.41
C GLU A 115 -6.89 6.57 1.87
N LEU A 116 -5.95 5.78 2.37
CA LEU A 116 -5.89 5.34 3.76
C LEU A 116 -4.69 5.97 4.43
N TYR A 117 -4.89 6.61 5.59
CA TYR A 117 -3.81 7.14 6.40
C TYR A 117 -3.64 6.30 7.66
N PHE A 118 -2.41 5.85 7.88
CA PHE A 118 -2.00 5.07 9.05
C PHE A 118 -1.05 5.86 9.93
N GLU A 119 -1.12 5.61 11.23
CA GLU A 119 -0.13 6.05 12.20
C GLU A 119 0.31 4.84 13.03
N ARG A 120 1.58 4.44 12.88
CA ARG A 120 2.18 3.26 13.54
C ARG A 120 1.34 1.99 13.32
N GLY A 121 0.84 1.80 12.11
CA GLY A 121 0.01 0.67 11.71
C GLY A 121 -1.46 0.81 12.09
N VAL A 122 -1.87 1.86 12.80
CA VAL A 122 -3.29 2.09 13.14
C VAL A 122 -3.93 2.96 12.06
N LEU A 123 -5.00 2.47 11.44
CA LEU A 123 -5.80 3.24 10.50
C LEU A 123 -6.45 4.42 11.22
N LYS A 124 -6.11 5.63 10.77
CA LYS A 124 -6.63 6.88 11.33
C LYS A 124 -7.71 7.49 10.44
N GLU A 125 -7.51 7.42 9.13
CA GLU A 125 -8.43 8.01 8.17
C GLU A 125 -8.63 7.13 6.95
N LYS A 126 -9.85 7.16 6.41
CA LYS A 126 -10.26 6.52 5.17
C LYS A 126 -11.01 7.56 4.35
N LEU A 127 -10.43 7.95 3.21
CA LEU A 127 -11.01 8.93 2.30
C LEU A 127 -11.34 8.24 0.98
N ARG A 128 -12.55 8.45 0.47
CA ARG A 128 -12.92 7.99 -0.86
C ARG A 128 -12.36 8.95 -1.91
N LEU A 129 -11.64 8.41 -2.88
CA LEU A 129 -11.13 9.14 -4.02
C LEU A 129 -12.10 9.00 -5.20
N ASN A 130 -12.24 10.07 -5.96
CA ASN A 130 -12.93 10.12 -7.25
C ASN A 130 -12.38 11.30 -8.05
N SER A 131 -12.90 11.55 -9.25
CA SER A 131 -12.48 12.66 -10.11
C SER A 131 -12.68 14.05 -9.49
N GLU A 132 -13.54 14.17 -8.47
CA GLU A 132 -13.92 15.44 -7.84
C GLU A 132 -13.30 15.63 -6.44
N THR A 133 -12.74 14.57 -5.85
CA THR A 133 -12.17 14.57 -4.50
C THR A 133 -10.66 14.47 -4.61
N PRO A 134 -9.92 15.57 -4.41
CA PRO A 134 -8.47 15.55 -4.48
C PRO A 134 -7.90 14.76 -3.29
N LEU A 135 -6.67 14.26 -3.46
CA LEU A 135 -5.91 13.73 -2.34
C LEU A 135 -5.83 14.72 -1.19
N LYS A 136 -5.89 14.18 0.02
CA LYS A 136 -5.68 14.97 1.24
C LYS A 136 -4.18 15.15 1.51
N TYR A 137 -3.35 14.20 1.09
CA TYR A 137 -1.91 14.23 1.31
C TYR A 137 -1.13 14.38 0.01
N GLU A 138 0.03 15.03 0.08
CA GLU A 138 1.01 15.16 -1.00
C GLU A 138 2.27 14.37 -0.69
N TYR A 139 2.85 13.78 -1.73
CA TYR A 139 4.10 13.06 -1.61
C TYR A 139 5.27 14.05 -1.57
N ASP A 140 5.95 14.15 -0.43
CA ASP A 140 7.21 14.88 -0.31
C ASP A 140 8.37 13.99 -0.76
N SER A 141 8.88 14.27 -1.96
CA SER A 141 10.01 13.55 -2.56
C SER A 141 11.34 13.73 -1.82
N ARG A 142 11.45 14.67 -0.88
CA ARG A 142 12.67 14.88 -0.07
C ARG A 142 12.70 13.95 1.13
N THR A 143 11.54 13.76 1.77
CA THR A 143 11.40 12.88 2.94
C THR A 143 10.84 11.51 2.61
N TYR A 144 10.40 11.31 1.37
CA TYR A 144 9.73 10.10 0.88
C TYR A 144 8.48 9.78 1.72
N LYS A 145 7.75 10.81 2.17
CA LYS A 145 6.57 10.70 3.04
C LYS A 145 5.39 11.45 2.45
N TRP A 146 4.19 10.92 2.69
CA TRP A 146 2.95 11.65 2.50
C TRP A 146 2.79 12.70 3.61
N ARG A 147 2.58 13.94 3.23
CA ARG A 147 2.33 15.09 4.12
C ARG A 147 0.96 15.66 3.86
N TYR A 148 0.32 16.22 4.87
CA TYR A 148 -0.96 16.87 4.67
C TYR A 148 -0.80 18.09 3.75
N ARG A 149 -1.68 18.25 2.74
CA ARG A 149 -1.60 19.39 1.80
C ARG A 149 -1.72 20.76 2.46
N GLY A 150 -2.31 20.84 3.65
CA GLY A 150 -2.45 22.07 4.41
C GLY A 150 -1.22 22.45 5.24
N ASP A 151 -0.23 21.56 5.37
CA ASP A 151 1.02 21.83 6.09
C ASP A 151 2.04 22.51 5.15
N ASN A 152 1.60 23.50 4.38
CA ASN A 152 2.56 24.44 3.78
C ASN A 152 3.26 25.12 4.95
N ASP A 153 4.51 24.72 5.15
CA ASP A 153 5.44 25.24 6.13
C ASP A 153 5.36 26.79 6.16
N GLU A 154 4.62 27.33 7.14
CA GLU A 154 4.95 28.60 7.80
C GLU A 154 6.28 28.40 8.56
N TYR A 155 7.34 28.05 7.84
CA TYR A 155 8.70 28.30 8.29
C TYR A 155 9.19 29.45 7.42
N GLY A 156 8.97 30.64 7.96
CA GLY A 156 9.46 31.88 7.38
C GLY A 156 10.98 31.88 7.22
N GLU A 157 11.41 32.52 6.14
CA GLU A 157 12.54 33.44 6.14
C GLU A 157 12.07 34.78 5.55
#